data_AF-A0AAX2R202-F1
#
_entry.id   AF-A0AAX2R202-F1
#
_cell.length_a   1.000
_cell.length_b   1.000
_cell.length_c   1.000
_cell.angle_alpha   90.00
_cell.angle_beta   90.00
_cell.angle_gamma   90.00
#
_symmetry.space_group_name_H-M   'P 1'
#
loop_
_entity.id
_entity.type
_entity.pdbx_description
1 polymer ?
#
loop_
_entity_poly.entity_id
_entity_poly.type
_entity_poly.pdbx_seq_one_letter_code
_entity_poly.pdbx_strand_id
1 'polypeptide(L)'
;MKKFLTILIGATSCSLCTYAQNGYIVTTTSQQTSISVESLEKQFINDHFKHYNLCDWTPGMKFMVIPERKDIIIPPFKSTETNKEVDTGDLKHKIFEYLGSEITERGFVHFNFECEGQQYYHELKNTTLEQYCLKPKAGIPTLAYLGDVDIAKELLERQTLYMRTNKVRIDDPNSTSGYKEVPIGMNEEVTVTAVRVGSRAYPVKIVFQDKKGNTYYQPVAISKTNCGMADSDFIMENKNKYFPNSFSFSDANTKKSKNLMSKYGKKPVYLKAETECLDETDTPVRLPRYTQFTIKNIISQNNSPYIFLELEDIDGKNYKIKATFTHTSVVDVILQSDNYFTVLFGIGNLRAKYPNITEEVWNMISRGKVRKGMTTDECRLALGNPIRIHIVTGGHETWSYERKTIDFTNKKLDHIN
;
A
#
# COMPACT_ATOMS: atom_id res chain seq x y z
N MET A 1 6.22 -70.84 45.14
CA MET A 1 7.17 -70.67 44.01
C MET A 1 6.73 -69.48 43.16
N LYS A 2 7.63 -68.50 43.05
CA LYS A 2 7.82 -67.45 42.01
C LYS A 2 6.67 -66.50 41.58
N LYS A 3 6.93 -65.22 41.86
CA LYS A 3 6.37 -63.97 41.32
C LYS A 3 6.51 -63.87 39.79
N PHE A 4 5.56 -63.20 39.12
CA PHE A 4 5.73 -62.41 37.87
C PHE A 4 4.52 -61.45 37.79
N LEU A 5 4.59 -60.16 38.16
CA LEU A 5 5.12 -58.99 37.41
C LEU A 5 4.61 -58.90 35.97
N THR A 6 3.53 -58.14 35.76
CA THR A 6 3.06 -57.72 34.43
C THR A 6 3.54 -56.29 34.18
N ILE A 7 4.54 -56.16 33.30
CA ILE A 7 5.02 -54.88 32.76
C ILE A 7 4.28 -54.63 31.45
N LEU A 8 3.64 -53.47 31.32
CA LEU A 8 3.10 -52.96 30.07
C LEU A 8 4.24 -52.23 29.32
N ILE A 9 4.68 -52.79 28.19
CA ILE A 9 5.77 -52.27 27.36
C ILE A 9 5.23 -51.16 26.46
N GLY A 10 5.83 -49.97 26.57
CA GLY A 10 5.63 -48.85 25.65
C GLY A 10 6.27 -49.13 24.29
N ALA A 11 5.55 -48.80 23.21
CA ALA A 11 6.06 -48.86 21.86
C ALA A 11 6.94 -47.63 21.57
N THR A 12 8.25 -47.79 21.72
CA THR A 12 9.26 -46.92 21.12
C THR A 12 9.69 -47.51 19.78
N SER A 13 9.22 -46.93 18.68
CA SER A 13 9.82 -47.19 17.37
C SER A 13 11.07 -46.31 17.20
N CYS A 14 12.22 -46.89 17.52
CA CYS A 14 13.51 -46.45 17.01
C CYS A 14 13.54 -46.66 15.49
N SER A 15 13.63 -45.58 14.72
CA SER A 15 14.12 -45.66 13.34
C SER A 15 15.56 -45.17 13.33
N LEU A 16 16.45 -46.08 12.95
CA LEU A 16 17.90 -45.96 12.87
C LEU A 16 18.31 -44.77 11.99
N CYS A 17 19.23 -43.97 12.49
CA CYS A 17 19.92 -42.91 11.74
C CYS A 17 20.76 -43.54 10.63
N THR A 18 20.40 -43.30 9.37
CA THR A 18 21.30 -43.45 8.22
C THR A 18 21.76 -42.07 7.77
N TYR A 19 23.02 -41.75 8.08
CA TYR A 19 23.74 -40.62 7.50
C TYR A 19 24.14 -40.98 6.07
N ALA A 20 23.50 -40.38 5.06
CA ALA A 20 24.09 -40.20 3.74
C ALA A 20 23.32 -39.16 2.91
N GLN A 21 24.06 -38.16 2.42
CA GLN A 21 23.71 -37.18 1.37
C GLN A 21 23.01 -35.86 1.76
N ASN A 22 23.53 -35.15 2.76
CA ASN A 22 23.36 -33.70 2.89
C ASN A 22 24.46 -32.91 2.14
N GLY A 23 24.66 -33.21 0.84
CA GLY A 23 25.65 -32.52 -0.02
C GLY A 23 25.07 -31.48 -0.98
N TYR A 24 23.74 -31.42 -1.12
CA TYR A 24 23.07 -30.58 -2.14
C TYR A 24 21.93 -29.70 -1.60
N ILE A 25 21.68 -29.72 -0.29
CA ILE A 25 20.71 -28.81 0.33
C ILE A 25 21.48 -27.68 1.00
N VAL A 26 21.69 -26.62 0.25
CA VAL A 26 22.12 -25.34 0.82
C VAL A 26 20.90 -24.68 1.44
N THR A 27 20.66 -24.93 2.72
CA THR A 27 19.72 -24.12 3.49
C THR A 27 20.41 -22.80 3.80
N THR A 28 20.16 -21.79 2.98
CA THR A 28 20.52 -20.42 3.34
C THR A 28 19.60 -20.00 4.48
N THR A 29 20.14 -19.93 5.70
CA THR A 29 19.49 -19.20 6.78
C THR A 29 19.51 -17.73 6.38
N SER A 30 18.44 -17.25 5.75
CA SER A 30 18.26 -15.82 5.61
C SER A 30 17.99 -15.29 7.03
N GLN A 31 19.04 -14.84 7.70
CA GLN A 31 18.88 -13.64 8.51
C GLN A 31 18.53 -12.53 7.51
N GLN A 32 17.26 -12.49 7.10
CA GLN A 32 16.63 -11.21 6.83
C GLN A 32 16.58 -10.52 8.18
N THR A 33 17.69 -9.88 8.55
CA THR A 33 17.62 -8.60 9.23
C THR A 33 16.91 -7.69 8.24
N SER A 34 15.59 -7.85 8.14
CA SER A 34 14.75 -6.81 7.61
C SER A 34 14.97 -5.67 8.60
N ILE A 35 15.85 -4.75 8.22
CA ILE A 35 15.73 -3.39 8.67
C ILE A 35 14.38 -2.99 8.09
N SER A 36 13.30 -3.30 8.81
CA SER A 36 11.98 -2.79 8.50
C SER A 36 12.16 -1.30 8.70
N VAL A 37 12.41 -0.59 7.61
CA VAL A 37 12.37 0.86 7.62
C VAL A 37 10.97 1.19 8.11
N GLU A 38 10.91 1.61 9.37
CA GLU A 38 9.67 1.93 10.04
C GLU A 38 8.95 2.96 9.19
N SER A 39 7.66 2.75 8.92
CA SER A 39 6.93 3.67 8.05
C SER A 39 6.92 5.07 8.68
N LEU A 40 6.92 6.12 7.86
CA LEU A 40 6.88 7.51 8.34
C LEU A 40 5.73 7.73 9.34
N GLU A 41 4.59 7.07 9.12
CA GLU A 41 3.44 7.18 10.03
C GLU A 41 3.69 6.52 11.39
N LYS A 42 4.49 5.47 11.44
CA LYS A 42 4.82 4.80 12.70
C LYS A 42 5.91 5.57 13.46
N GLN A 43 6.88 6.13 12.74
CA GLN A 43 7.85 7.08 13.30
C GLN A 43 7.14 8.30 13.89
N PHE A 44 6.24 8.93 13.13
CA PHE A 44 5.41 10.04 13.59
C PHE A 44 4.64 9.72 14.89
N ILE A 45 4.08 8.51 15.01
CA ILE A 45 3.42 8.08 16.25
C ILE A 45 4.42 7.94 17.39
N ASN A 46 5.54 7.25 17.16
CA ASN A 46 6.55 7.02 18.19
C ASN A 46 7.15 8.34 18.71
N ASP A 47 7.33 9.32 17.83
CA ASP A 47 7.98 10.60 18.15
C ASP A 47 7.05 11.57 18.90
N HIS A 48 5.74 11.49 18.67
CA HIS A 48 4.79 12.50 19.17
C HIS A 48 3.66 11.95 20.04
N PHE A 49 3.27 10.69 19.89
CA PHE A 49 2.06 10.12 20.51
C PHE A 49 2.40 8.98 21.45
N LYS A 50 2.73 9.34 22.70
CA LYS A 50 3.00 8.36 23.75
C LYS A 50 1.73 7.59 24.11
N HIS A 51 1.82 6.26 24.11
CA HIS A 51 0.79 5.39 24.67
C HIS A 51 0.89 5.38 26.19
N TYR A 52 -0.25 5.55 26.87
CA TYR A 52 -0.35 5.39 28.32
C TYR A 52 -1.32 4.25 28.65
N ASN A 53 -0.81 3.23 29.34
CA ASN A 53 -1.70 2.28 30.00
C ASN A 53 -2.42 2.99 31.15
N LEU A 54 -3.53 2.43 31.62
CA LEU A 54 -4.33 3.06 32.69
C LEU A 54 -3.52 3.33 33.97
N CYS A 55 -2.58 2.45 34.33
CA CYS A 55 -1.70 2.64 35.49
C CYS A 55 -0.57 3.65 35.26
N ASP A 56 -0.28 4.01 34.01
CA ASP A 56 0.73 5.01 33.66
C ASP A 56 0.13 6.43 33.61
N TRP A 57 -1.16 6.58 33.92
CA TRP A 57 -1.81 7.88 33.91
C TRP A 57 -1.29 8.76 35.03
N THR A 58 -0.99 10.02 34.70
CA THR A 58 -0.50 11.01 35.65
C THR A 58 -1.54 12.09 35.88
N PRO A 59 -1.62 12.69 37.08
CA PRO A 59 -2.50 13.82 37.33
C PRO A 59 -2.32 14.94 36.29
N GLY A 60 -3.42 15.58 35.90
CA GLY A 60 -3.45 16.60 34.84
C GLY A 60 -3.75 16.08 33.44
N MET A 61 -3.79 14.76 33.22
CA MET A 61 -4.26 14.20 31.95
C MET A 61 -5.74 14.54 31.73
N LYS A 62 -6.07 15.02 30.53
CA LYS A 62 -7.42 15.49 30.20
C LYS A 62 -8.14 14.53 29.26
N PHE A 63 -9.42 14.35 29.52
CA PHE A 63 -10.32 13.50 28.75
C PHE A 63 -11.62 14.23 28.50
N MET A 64 -12.23 14.02 27.33
CA MET A 64 -13.60 14.47 27.08
C MET A 64 -14.56 13.31 27.26
N VAL A 65 -15.66 13.55 27.96
CA VAL A 65 -16.72 12.55 28.16
C VAL A 65 -17.55 12.44 26.88
N ILE A 66 -17.40 11.33 26.16
CA ILE A 66 -18.14 10.99 24.94
C ILE A 66 -18.93 9.70 25.21
N PRO A 67 -20.18 9.80 25.70
CA PRO A 67 -21.00 8.63 26.02
C PRO A 67 -21.42 7.88 24.76
N GLU A 68 -21.24 6.55 24.76
CA GLU A 68 -21.87 5.66 23.79
C GLU A 68 -23.24 5.18 24.32
N ARG A 69 -24.09 4.61 23.45
CA ARG A 69 -25.45 4.18 23.84
C ARG A 69 -25.49 3.26 25.06
N LYS A 70 -24.46 2.43 25.26
CA LYS A 70 -24.34 1.51 26.39
C LYS A 70 -23.97 2.22 27.70
N ASP A 71 -23.21 3.31 27.61
CA ASP A 71 -22.69 4.05 28.76
C ASP A 71 -23.75 4.96 29.40
N ILE A 72 -24.85 5.23 28.67
CA ILE A 72 -26.03 5.92 29.21
C ILE A 72 -26.81 4.99 30.15
N ILE A 73 -26.76 3.66 29.93
CA ILE A 73 -27.50 2.68 30.74
C ILE A 73 -26.76 2.37 32.04
N ILE A 74 -25.42 2.39 32.01
CA ILE A 74 -24.57 2.08 33.16
C ILE A 74 -23.64 3.27 33.40
N PRO A 75 -24.02 4.18 34.32
CA PRO A 75 -23.19 5.33 34.68
C PRO A 75 -21.79 4.92 35.13
N PRO A 76 -20.72 5.39 34.46
CA PRO A 76 -19.36 5.04 34.84
C PRO A 76 -18.85 5.85 36.03
N PHE A 77 -19.48 6.98 36.37
CA PHE A 77 -18.99 7.90 37.38
C PHE A 77 -19.96 8.09 38.55
N LYS A 78 -19.38 8.33 39.73
CA LYS A 78 -20.08 8.79 40.91
C LYS A 78 -19.56 10.15 41.35
N SER A 79 -20.43 10.97 41.92
CA SER A 79 -20.02 12.22 42.57
C SER A 79 -19.38 11.92 43.91
N THR A 80 -18.25 12.56 44.21
CA THR A 80 -17.59 12.45 45.51
C THR A 80 -18.41 13.10 46.62
N GLU A 81 -19.17 14.15 46.31
CA GLU A 81 -20.02 14.86 47.29
C GLU A 81 -21.22 14.03 47.73
N THR A 82 -21.96 13.48 46.77
CA THR A 82 -23.21 12.76 47.06
C THR A 82 -23.03 11.25 47.19
N ASN A 83 -21.87 10.72 46.77
CA ASN A 83 -21.58 9.30 46.69
C ASN A 83 -22.59 8.51 45.82
N LYS A 84 -23.20 9.17 44.84
CA LYS A 84 -24.23 8.61 43.94
C LYS A 84 -23.75 8.61 42.50
N GLU A 85 -24.28 7.67 41.72
CA GLU A 85 -24.09 7.61 40.27
C GLU A 85 -24.60 8.90 39.61
N VAL A 86 -23.86 9.38 38.62
CA VAL A 86 -24.14 10.61 37.88
C VAL A 86 -24.56 10.24 36.46
N ASP A 87 -25.63 10.85 35.96
CA ASP A 87 -26.06 10.61 34.57
C ASP A 87 -24.94 11.00 33.60
N THR A 88 -24.47 10.03 32.81
CA THR A 88 -23.43 10.23 31.79
C THR A 88 -23.86 11.26 30.72
N GLY A 89 -25.17 11.45 30.52
CA GLY A 89 -25.73 12.48 29.65
C GLY A 89 -25.42 13.90 30.12
N ASP A 90 -25.47 14.15 31.43
CA ASP A 90 -25.16 15.46 32.03
C ASP A 90 -23.66 15.80 31.93
N LEU A 91 -22.83 14.77 31.84
CA LEU A 91 -21.38 14.89 31.71
C LEU A 91 -20.93 15.00 30.25
N LYS A 92 -21.83 14.84 29.28
CA LYS A 92 -21.49 14.80 27.86
C LYS A 92 -20.74 16.05 27.40
N HIS A 93 -19.63 15.83 26.69
CA HIS A 93 -18.68 16.83 26.19
C HIS A 93 -17.95 17.65 27.27
N LYS A 94 -18.14 17.34 28.56
CA LYS A 94 -17.34 17.96 29.61
C LYS A 94 -15.92 17.38 29.61
N ILE A 95 -14.99 18.19 30.10
CA ILE A 95 -13.57 17.84 30.21
C ILE A 95 -13.31 17.38 31.63
N PHE A 96 -12.80 16.16 31.76
CA PHE A 96 -12.39 15.52 32.99
C PHE A 96 -10.88 15.58 33.09
N GLU A 97 -10.36 16.20 34.14
CA GLU A 97 -8.95 16.19 34.49
C GLU A 97 -8.69 15.09 35.52
N TYR A 98 -7.79 14.16 35.20
CA TYR A 98 -7.44 13.06 36.09
C TYR A 98 -6.63 13.58 37.29
N LEU A 99 -7.03 13.18 38.50
CA LEU A 99 -6.39 13.58 39.76
C LEU A 99 -5.49 12.49 40.37
N GLY A 100 -5.65 11.24 39.93
CA GLY A 100 -4.95 10.09 40.50
C GLY A 100 -5.89 8.95 40.85
N SER A 101 -5.31 7.84 41.31
CA SER A 101 -6.06 6.67 41.77
C SER A 101 -5.76 6.37 43.23
N GLU A 102 -6.75 5.91 43.98
CA GLU A 102 -6.61 5.50 45.36
C GLU A 102 -7.29 4.15 45.63
N ILE A 103 -6.87 3.50 46.72
CA ILE A 103 -7.50 2.26 47.22
C ILE A 103 -8.23 2.62 48.50
N THR A 104 -9.56 2.49 48.47
CA THR A 104 -10.40 2.72 49.64
C THR A 104 -10.13 1.68 50.74
N GLU A 105 -10.55 1.97 51.97
CA GLU A 105 -10.47 1.02 53.10
C GLU A 105 -11.16 -0.32 52.82
N ARG A 106 -12.16 -0.32 51.93
CA ARG A 106 -12.90 -1.53 51.50
C ARG A 106 -12.18 -2.31 50.39
N GLY A 107 -11.01 -1.84 49.95
CA GLY A 107 -10.23 -2.45 48.87
C GLY A 107 -10.75 -2.13 47.47
N PHE A 108 -11.67 -1.17 47.31
CA PHE A 108 -12.09 -0.69 45.98
C PHE A 108 -11.10 0.31 45.43
N VAL A 109 -10.87 0.26 44.12
CA VAL A 109 -10.00 1.20 43.41
C VAL A 109 -10.86 2.35 42.88
N HIS A 110 -10.50 3.57 43.23
CA HIS A 110 -11.13 4.79 42.73
C HIS A 110 -10.16 5.51 41.79
N PHE A 111 -10.62 5.84 40.58
CA PHE A 111 -9.93 6.78 39.69
C PHE A 111 -10.62 8.13 39.80
N ASN A 112 -9.92 9.13 40.30
CA ASN A 112 -10.47 10.43 40.68
C ASN A 112 -10.30 11.44 39.55
N PHE A 113 -11.33 12.26 39.35
CA PHE A 113 -11.41 13.27 38.31
C PHE A 113 -11.96 14.58 38.85
N GLU A 114 -11.50 15.69 38.30
CA GLU A 114 -12.09 17.01 38.46
C GLU A 114 -12.79 17.41 37.16
N CYS A 115 -13.95 18.04 37.30
CA CYS A 115 -14.65 18.67 36.19
C CYS A 115 -15.50 19.84 36.71
N GLU A 116 -15.23 21.05 36.21
CA GLU A 116 -15.99 22.28 36.53
C GLU A 116 -16.10 22.58 38.04
N GLY A 117 -15.04 22.30 38.80
CA GLY A 117 -14.96 22.47 40.25
C GLY A 117 -15.58 21.34 41.07
N GLN A 118 -16.16 20.32 40.42
CA GLN A 118 -16.72 19.14 41.08
C GLN A 118 -15.79 17.93 40.94
N GLN A 119 -15.79 17.07 41.97
CA GLN A 119 -15.01 15.84 41.97
C GLN A 119 -15.90 14.62 41.68
N TYR A 120 -15.40 13.77 40.81
CA TYR A 120 -16.03 12.52 40.41
C TYR A 120 -15.03 11.38 40.51
N TYR A 121 -15.52 10.16 40.65
CA TYR A 121 -14.66 8.98 40.62
C TYR A 121 -15.28 7.82 39.84
N HIS A 122 -14.42 7.03 39.19
CA HIS A 122 -14.77 5.73 38.62
C HIS A 122 -14.35 4.63 39.60
N GLU A 123 -15.29 3.77 40.00
CA GLU A 123 -15.07 2.73 41.00
C GLU A 123 -14.92 1.35 40.36
N LEU A 124 -13.84 0.65 40.68
CA LEU A 124 -13.67 -0.76 40.37
C LEU A 124 -13.86 -1.61 41.63
N LYS A 125 -14.76 -2.58 41.54
CA LYS A 125 -15.04 -3.57 42.58
C LYS A 125 -14.38 -4.91 42.23
N ASN A 126 -14.00 -5.67 43.25
CA ASN A 126 -13.55 -7.06 43.12
C ASN A 126 -12.31 -7.29 42.23
N THR A 127 -11.42 -6.30 42.10
CA THR A 127 -10.16 -6.41 41.37
C THR A 127 -9.12 -5.48 41.99
N THR A 128 -7.84 -5.83 41.93
CA THR A 128 -6.77 -4.88 42.26
C THR A 128 -6.46 -3.98 41.07
N LEU A 129 -5.83 -2.82 41.33
CA LEU A 129 -5.40 -1.87 40.31
C LEU A 129 -4.45 -2.54 39.31
N GLU A 130 -3.45 -3.27 39.81
CA GLU A 130 -2.47 -4.01 39.01
C GLU A 130 -3.13 -5.03 38.08
N GLN A 131 -4.04 -5.88 38.62
CA GLN A 131 -4.73 -6.89 37.83
C GLN A 131 -5.62 -6.27 36.75
N TYR A 132 -6.26 -5.14 37.05
CA TYR A 132 -7.10 -4.46 36.09
C TYR A 132 -6.26 -3.84 34.95
N CYS A 133 -5.13 -3.21 35.28
CA CYS A 133 -4.22 -2.61 34.30
C CYS A 133 -3.56 -3.64 33.37
N LEU A 134 -3.38 -4.89 33.80
CA LEU A 134 -2.87 -5.96 32.93
C LEU A 134 -3.87 -6.40 31.85
N LYS A 135 -5.14 -5.98 31.92
CA LYS A 135 -6.12 -6.31 30.89
C LYS A 135 -5.78 -5.56 29.61
N PRO A 136 -5.75 -6.22 28.45
CA PRO A 136 -5.34 -5.61 27.18
C PRO A 136 -6.29 -4.48 26.70
N LYS A 137 -7.50 -4.40 27.27
CA LYS A 137 -8.50 -3.38 26.96
C LYS A 137 -8.86 -2.53 28.19
N ALA A 138 -7.98 -2.51 29.21
CA ALA A 138 -8.17 -1.71 30.41
C ALA A 138 -8.34 -0.24 30.03
N GLY A 139 -9.31 0.41 30.67
CA GLY A 139 -9.60 1.80 30.43
C GLY A 139 -10.98 2.17 30.94
N ILE A 140 -11.19 3.46 31.16
CA ILE A 140 -12.42 3.99 31.70
C ILE A 140 -13.38 4.28 30.53
N PRO A 141 -14.62 3.74 30.53
CA PRO A 141 -15.61 3.99 29.51
C PRO A 141 -15.85 5.49 29.27
N THR A 142 -16.43 5.85 28.12
CA THR A 142 -16.78 7.24 27.71
C THR A 142 -15.61 8.22 27.49
N LEU A 143 -14.45 8.03 28.12
CA LEU A 143 -13.39 9.03 28.11
C LEU A 143 -12.53 8.97 26.83
N ALA A 144 -12.67 9.98 25.97
CA ALA A 144 -11.77 10.20 24.84
C ALA A 144 -10.55 11.01 25.30
N TYR A 145 -9.33 10.49 25.08
CA TYR A 145 -8.10 11.15 25.51
C TYR A 145 -7.81 12.41 24.69
N LEU A 146 -7.72 13.57 25.34
CA LEU A 146 -7.52 14.85 24.65
C LEU A 146 -6.07 15.11 24.26
N GLY A 147 -5.10 14.48 24.91
CA GLY A 147 -3.69 14.65 24.55
C GLY A 147 -3.41 14.26 23.09
N ASP A 148 -4.01 13.17 22.62
CA ASP A 148 -3.94 12.80 21.19
C ASP A 148 -4.59 13.86 20.29
N VAL A 149 -5.70 14.47 20.71
CA VAL A 149 -6.43 15.45 19.92
C VAL A 149 -5.64 16.75 19.80
N ASP A 150 -5.06 17.22 20.90
CA ASP A 150 -4.29 18.46 20.97
C ASP A 150 -3.01 18.36 20.12
N ILE A 151 -2.25 17.26 20.27
CA ILE A 151 -1.05 17.00 19.47
C ILE A 151 -1.40 16.84 17.98
N ALA A 152 -2.45 16.09 17.65
CA ALA A 152 -2.89 15.94 16.27
C ALA A 152 -3.35 17.27 15.66
N LYS A 153 -4.00 18.13 16.44
CA LYS A 153 -4.41 19.46 15.99
C LYS A 153 -3.19 20.32 15.63
N GLU A 154 -2.17 20.32 16.48
CA GLU A 154 -0.94 21.07 16.25
C GLU A 154 -0.16 20.55 15.03
N LEU A 155 -0.03 19.23 14.90
CA LEU A 155 0.86 18.62 13.91
C LEU A 155 0.19 18.31 12.57
N LEU A 156 -1.12 18.08 12.54
CA LEU A 156 -1.82 17.64 11.32
C LEU A 156 -2.67 18.72 10.67
N GLU A 157 -3.17 19.75 11.39
CA GLU A 157 -3.94 20.81 10.72
C GLU A 157 -3.08 21.50 9.64
N ARG A 158 -3.67 21.72 8.46
CA ARG A 158 -3.03 22.24 7.24
C ARG A 158 -2.01 21.31 6.59
N GLN A 159 -1.77 20.11 7.12
CA GLN A 159 -0.94 19.13 6.45
C GLN A 159 -1.67 18.48 5.28
N THR A 160 -0.90 18.15 4.24
CA THR A 160 -1.36 17.32 3.13
C THR A 160 -1.02 15.86 3.42
N LEU A 161 -2.03 15.00 3.32
CA LEU A 161 -1.94 13.55 3.54
C LEU A 161 -2.49 12.81 2.33
N TYR A 162 -2.20 11.50 2.26
CA TYR A 162 -2.74 10.61 1.23
C TYR A 162 -3.59 9.51 1.86
N MET A 163 -4.76 9.26 1.28
CA MET A 163 -5.70 8.26 1.81
C MET A 163 -5.16 6.84 1.70
N ARG A 164 -5.25 6.06 2.78
CA ARG A 164 -4.99 4.60 2.80
C ARG A 164 -6.27 3.76 2.91
N THR A 165 -7.42 4.41 2.83
CA THR A 165 -8.74 3.78 2.80
C THR A 165 -9.56 4.33 1.64
N ASN A 166 -10.55 3.56 1.19
CA ASN A 166 -11.43 3.91 0.08
C ASN A 166 -12.83 4.36 0.54
N LYS A 167 -13.04 4.49 1.85
CA LYS A 167 -14.30 4.94 2.46
C LYS A 167 -14.01 5.90 3.60
N VAL A 168 -14.73 7.01 3.62
CA VAL A 168 -14.64 8.07 4.62
C VAL A 168 -16.04 8.51 5.04
N ARG A 169 -16.15 9.37 6.04
CA ARG A 169 -17.45 9.79 6.58
C ARG A 169 -17.76 11.24 6.25
N ILE A 170 -19.05 11.52 6.09
CA ILE A 170 -19.62 12.86 6.12
C ILE A 170 -20.64 12.92 7.26
N ASP A 171 -20.76 14.05 7.94
CA ASP A 171 -21.75 14.23 9.00
C ASP A 171 -23.15 14.24 8.35
N ASP A 172 -24.07 13.44 8.90
CA ASP A 172 -25.43 13.30 8.39
C ASP A 172 -26.40 13.21 9.57
N PRO A 173 -27.09 14.32 9.92
CA PRO A 173 -27.98 14.35 11.06
C PRO A 173 -29.23 13.46 10.89
N ASN A 174 -29.54 13.05 9.66
CA ASN A 174 -30.69 12.19 9.37
C ASN A 174 -30.35 10.70 9.52
N SER A 175 -29.07 10.36 9.63
CA SER A 175 -28.61 8.98 9.84
C SER A 175 -28.71 8.60 11.32
N THR A 176 -29.16 7.38 11.61
CA THR A 176 -29.17 6.80 12.97
C THR A 176 -27.81 6.84 13.67
N SER A 177 -26.72 6.84 12.89
CA SER A 177 -25.34 6.90 13.36
C SER A 177 -24.77 8.32 13.40
N GLY A 178 -25.51 9.33 12.92
CA GLY A 178 -25.04 10.72 12.78
C GLY A 178 -24.07 10.95 11.60
N TYR A 179 -23.86 9.95 10.75
CA TYR A 179 -22.97 10.05 9.60
C TYR A 179 -23.37 9.11 8.46
N LYS A 180 -22.82 9.40 7.28
CA LYS A 180 -22.88 8.54 6.09
C LYS A 180 -21.47 8.20 5.63
N GLU A 181 -21.26 6.95 5.23
CA GLU A 181 -20.01 6.54 4.59
C GLU A 181 -20.07 6.79 3.08
N VAL A 182 -19.02 7.40 2.54
CA VAL A 182 -18.88 7.75 1.13
C VAL A 182 -17.54 7.26 0.58
N PRO A 183 -17.46 6.89 -0.70
CA PRO A 183 -16.21 6.45 -1.29
C PRO A 183 -15.22 7.60 -1.45
N ILE A 184 -13.92 7.29 -1.32
CA ILE A 184 -12.80 8.17 -1.68
C ILE A 184 -11.74 7.36 -2.42
N GLY A 185 -10.93 8.00 -3.26
CA GLY A 185 -9.83 7.33 -3.93
C GLY A 185 -8.77 6.84 -2.94
N MET A 186 -8.31 5.59 -3.08
CA MET A 186 -7.02 5.21 -2.46
C MET A 186 -5.92 6.12 -3.00
N ASN A 187 -5.03 6.53 -2.11
CA ASN A 187 -3.94 7.46 -2.38
C ASN A 187 -4.44 8.80 -2.97
N GLU A 188 -5.70 9.16 -2.69
CA GLU A 188 -6.19 10.52 -2.94
C GLU A 188 -5.45 11.48 -2.00
N GLU A 189 -4.97 12.57 -2.58
CA GLU A 189 -4.33 13.66 -1.84
C GLU A 189 -5.41 14.52 -1.19
N VAL A 190 -5.29 14.73 0.12
CA VAL A 190 -6.24 15.49 0.92
C VAL A 190 -5.51 16.46 1.85
N THR A 191 -6.12 17.60 2.14
CA THR A 191 -5.58 18.58 3.09
C THR A 191 -6.42 18.58 4.34
N VAL A 192 -5.78 18.41 5.51
CA VAL A 192 -6.46 18.45 6.80
C VAL A 192 -6.87 19.90 7.10
N THR A 193 -8.16 20.12 7.28
CA THR A 193 -8.73 21.45 7.55
C THR A 193 -8.99 21.67 9.03
N ALA A 194 -9.25 20.60 9.78
CA ALA A 194 -9.51 20.68 11.21
C ALA A 194 -9.29 19.34 11.90
N VAL A 195 -8.90 19.39 13.17
CA VAL A 195 -8.91 18.22 14.07
C VAL A 195 -9.90 18.47 15.21
N ARG A 196 -10.73 17.47 15.51
CA ARG A 196 -11.79 17.53 16.54
C ARG A 196 -11.78 16.25 17.37
N VAL A 197 -12.53 16.26 18.46
CA VAL A 197 -12.74 15.07 19.29
C VAL A 197 -13.70 14.11 18.58
N GLY A 198 -13.35 12.83 18.57
CA GLY A 198 -14.13 11.71 18.06
C GLY A 198 -14.85 10.95 19.18
N SER A 199 -14.75 9.62 19.16
CA SER A 199 -15.27 8.75 20.22
C SER A 199 -14.17 8.29 21.16
N ARG A 200 -14.51 7.60 22.26
CA ARG A 200 -13.51 6.91 23.08
C ARG A 200 -12.61 6.00 22.25
N ALA A 201 -13.21 5.16 21.40
CA ALA A 201 -12.46 4.20 20.58
C ALA A 201 -11.55 4.89 19.56
N TYR A 202 -11.96 6.05 19.03
CA TYR A 202 -11.25 6.78 17.99
C TYR A 202 -11.21 8.28 18.35
N PRO A 203 -10.34 8.70 19.30
CA PRO A 203 -10.40 10.04 19.90
C PRO A 203 -10.19 11.18 18.93
N VAL A 204 -9.48 10.95 17.82
CA VAL A 204 -9.10 12.00 16.88
C VAL A 204 -10.00 11.94 15.64
N LYS A 205 -10.91 12.91 15.51
CA LYS A 205 -11.71 13.15 14.28
C LYS A 205 -10.93 14.10 13.37
N ILE A 206 -10.30 13.55 12.33
CA ILE A 206 -9.56 14.33 11.33
C ILE A 206 -10.54 14.75 10.24
N VAL A 207 -10.72 16.06 10.04
CA VAL A 207 -11.55 16.65 8.98
C VAL A 207 -10.63 17.16 7.88
N PHE A 208 -10.94 16.83 6.63
CA PHE A 208 -10.08 17.12 5.49
C PHE A 208 -10.88 17.41 4.23
N GLN A 209 -10.22 18.03 3.26
CA GLN A 209 -10.78 18.40 1.97
C GLN A 209 -10.03 17.69 0.82
N ASP A 210 -10.76 17.23 -0.19
CA ASP A 210 -10.16 16.76 -1.45
C ASP A 210 -9.83 17.93 -2.39
N LYS A 211 -9.13 17.65 -3.50
CA LYS A 211 -8.79 18.67 -4.52
C LYS A 211 -10.00 19.34 -5.18
N LYS A 212 -11.19 18.74 -5.07
CA LYS A 212 -12.44 19.28 -5.63
C LYS A 212 -13.16 20.18 -4.64
N GLY A 213 -12.65 20.32 -3.42
CA GLY A 213 -13.26 21.13 -2.38
C GLY A 213 -14.30 20.39 -1.53
N ASN A 214 -14.48 19.07 -1.69
CA ASN A 214 -15.42 18.32 -0.86
C ASN A 214 -14.80 18.04 0.51
N THR A 215 -15.60 18.20 1.57
CA THR A 215 -15.17 18.00 2.95
C THR A 215 -15.64 16.65 3.49
N TYR A 216 -14.72 15.94 4.14
CA TYR A 216 -14.97 14.64 4.77
C TYR A 216 -14.31 14.60 6.14
N TYR A 217 -14.55 13.51 6.88
CA TYR A 217 -13.78 13.20 8.06
C TYR A 217 -13.50 11.70 8.21
N GLN A 218 -12.46 11.40 8.98
CA GLN A 218 -12.07 10.05 9.35
C GLN A 218 -11.69 10.03 10.83
N PRO A 219 -12.44 9.32 11.70
CA PRO A 219 -12.06 9.13 13.08
C PRO A 219 -10.97 8.06 13.18
N VAL A 220 -9.95 8.32 13.99
CA VAL A 220 -8.80 7.42 14.20
C VAL A 220 -8.36 7.38 15.66
N ALA A 221 -7.79 6.25 16.05
CA ALA A 221 -6.89 6.13 17.19
C ALA A 221 -5.45 6.36 16.74
N ILE A 222 -4.66 7.09 17.55
CA ILE A 222 -3.25 7.37 17.29
C ILE A 222 -2.37 6.70 18.36
N SER A 223 -2.35 7.19 19.60
CA SER A 223 -1.58 6.55 20.69
C SER A 223 -2.27 5.30 21.23
N LYS A 224 -3.59 5.16 21.00
CA LYS A 224 -4.47 4.13 21.55
C LYS A 224 -4.71 4.26 23.07
N THR A 225 -4.30 5.37 23.68
CA THR A 225 -4.57 5.67 25.09
C THR A 225 -6.09 5.66 25.36
N ASN A 226 -6.52 4.86 26.34
CA ASN A 226 -7.92 4.66 26.73
C ASN A 226 -8.92 4.20 25.63
N CYS A 227 -8.44 3.77 24.45
CA CYS A 227 -9.34 3.47 23.33
C CYS A 227 -10.14 2.16 23.47
N GLY A 228 -9.83 1.33 24.47
CA GLY A 228 -10.53 0.07 24.72
C GLY A 228 -10.32 -1.02 23.67
N MET A 229 -9.26 -0.90 22.85
CA MET A 229 -8.88 -1.84 21.81
C MET A 229 -7.41 -2.22 21.91
N ALA A 230 -7.10 -3.46 21.55
CA ALA A 230 -5.75 -3.97 21.36
C ALA A 230 -5.36 -3.88 19.88
N ASP A 231 -4.08 -4.11 19.58
CA ASP A 231 -3.56 -4.06 18.20
C ASP A 231 -4.25 -5.04 17.25
N SER A 232 -4.65 -6.21 17.77
CA SER A 232 -5.39 -7.23 17.02
C SER A 232 -6.83 -6.83 16.69
N ASP A 233 -7.38 -5.79 17.33
CA ASP A 233 -8.74 -5.30 17.03
C ASP A 233 -8.76 -4.36 15.81
N PHE A 234 -7.62 -3.80 15.40
CA PHE A 234 -7.50 -2.93 14.22
C PHE A 234 -7.40 -3.73 12.91
N ILE A 235 -8.35 -4.65 12.74
CA ILE A 235 -8.52 -5.51 11.57
C ILE A 235 -9.91 -5.28 10.96
N MET A 236 -10.15 -5.86 9.78
CA MET A 236 -11.46 -5.82 9.10
C MET A 236 -12.05 -4.39 9.03
N GLU A 237 -13.19 -4.16 9.67
CA GLU A 237 -13.91 -2.88 9.71
C GLU A 237 -13.20 -1.79 10.52
N ASN A 238 -12.38 -2.16 11.50
CA ASN A 238 -11.60 -1.24 12.33
C ASN A 238 -10.22 -0.95 11.77
N LYS A 239 -9.82 -1.65 10.69
CA LYS A 239 -8.50 -1.48 10.08
C LYS A 239 -8.23 -0.01 9.76
N ASN A 240 -9.19 0.67 9.14
CA ASN A 240 -9.10 2.09 8.77
C ASN A 240 -9.45 3.04 9.94
N LYS A 241 -9.42 2.56 11.18
CA LYS A 241 -9.59 3.39 12.38
C LYS A 241 -8.31 3.56 13.17
N TYR A 242 -7.19 3.02 12.65
CA TYR A 242 -5.85 3.33 13.11
C TYR A 242 -5.20 4.32 12.15
N PHE A 243 -4.53 5.37 12.66
CA PHE A 243 -3.99 6.46 11.83
C PHE A 243 -3.08 5.97 10.68
N PRO A 244 -2.08 5.09 10.90
CA PRO A 244 -1.20 4.59 9.85
C PRO A 244 -1.91 3.76 8.76
N ASN A 245 -3.11 3.27 9.04
CA ASN A 245 -3.93 2.53 8.08
C ASN A 245 -4.93 3.43 7.34
N SER A 246 -5.09 4.68 7.78
CA SER A 246 -6.07 5.63 7.27
C SER A 246 -5.42 6.69 6.39
N PHE A 247 -4.23 7.16 6.80
CA PHE A 247 -3.49 8.23 6.15
C PHE A 247 -2.03 7.85 5.93
N SER A 248 -1.40 8.54 4.99
CA SER A 248 0.01 8.43 4.63
C SER A 248 0.58 9.84 4.50
N PHE A 249 1.80 10.06 4.99
CA PHE A 249 2.54 11.29 4.72
C PHE A 249 3.18 11.30 3.32
N SER A 250 3.14 10.17 2.62
CA SER A 250 3.78 10.00 1.33
C SER A 250 2.82 9.47 0.27
N ASP A 251 2.97 9.99 -0.94
CA ASP A 251 2.31 9.51 -2.15
C ASP A 251 2.85 8.12 -2.53
N ALA A 252 1.97 7.12 -2.49
CA ALA A 252 2.29 5.75 -2.87
C ALA A 252 2.69 5.65 -4.35
N ASN A 253 2.11 6.46 -5.23
CA ASN A 253 2.44 6.48 -6.65
C ASN A 253 3.85 7.02 -6.88
N THR A 254 4.22 8.11 -6.22
CA THR A 254 5.59 8.63 -6.28
C THR A 254 6.62 7.58 -5.85
N LYS A 255 6.34 6.82 -4.78
CA LYS A 255 7.22 5.73 -4.34
C LYS A 255 7.32 4.61 -5.39
N LYS A 256 6.18 4.16 -5.95
CA LYS A 256 6.13 3.15 -7.02
C LYS A 256 6.88 3.61 -8.27
N SER A 257 6.65 4.85 -8.70
CA SER A 257 7.30 5.51 -9.83
C SER A 257 8.81 5.62 -9.64
N LYS A 258 9.28 6.09 -8.48
CA LYS A 258 10.74 6.15 -8.17
C LYS A 258 11.39 4.77 -8.24
N ASN A 259 10.73 3.75 -7.70
CA ASN A 259 11.22 2.37 -7.74
C ASN A 259 11.26 1.77 -9.15
N LEU A 260 10.30 2.11 -10.01
CA LEU A 260 10.33 1.70 -11.42
C LEU A 260 11.38 2.50 -12.20
N MET A 261 11.52 3.79 -11.93
CA MET A 261 12.52 4.65 -12.54
C MET A 261 13.95 4.20 -12.23
N SER A 262 14.25 3.73 -11.02
CA SER A 262 15.58 3.19 -10.72
C SER A 262 15.89 1.90 -11.49
N LYS A 263 14.87 1.13 -11.88
CA LYS A 263 15.01 -0.13 -12.61
C LYS A 263 15.04 0.05 -14.13
N TYR A 264 14.21 0.95 -14.66
CA TYR A 264 13.95 1.07 -16.10
C TYR A 264 14.24 2.47 -16.66
N GLY A 265 14.30 3.50 -15.83
CA GLY A 265 14.54 4.87 -16.25
C GLY A 265 15.88 5.04 -16.95
N LYS A 266 15.92 5.94 -17.92
CA LYS A 266 17.09 6.25 -18.77
C LYS A 266 17.62 5.07 -19.58
N LYS A 267 16.96 3.90 -19.57
CA LYS A 267 17.37 2.77 -20.41
C LYS A 267 16.83 2.99 -21.84
N PRO A 268 17.64 2.68 -22.86
CA PRO A 268 17.16 2.64 -24.23
C PRO A 268 16.21 1.44 -24.39
N VAL A 269 15.11 1.67 -25.09
CA VAL A 269 14.12 0.66 -25.43
C VAL A 269 13.66 0.85 -26.88
N TYR A 270 13.10 -0.20 -27.47
CA TYR A 270 12.54 -0.12 -28.82
C TYR A 270 11.24 -0.91 -28.93
N LEU A 271 10.33 -0.43 -29.79
CA LEU A 271 9.05 -1.13 -30.04
C LEU A 271 9.27 -2.46 -30.74
N LYS A 272 8.56 -3.51 -30.32
CA LYS A 272 8.61 -4.83 -30.98
C LYS A 272 7.62 -4.95 -32.15
N ALA A 273 6.55 -4.16 -32.14
CA ALA A 273 5.51 -4.11 -33.16
C ALA A 273 5.13 -2.65 -33.48
N GLU A 274 4.30 -2.44 -34.50
CA GLU A 274 3.64 -1.14 -34.66
C GLU A 274 2.77 -0.89 -33.44
N THR A 275 2.85 0.31 -32.86
CA THR A 275 2.18 0.61 -31.59
C THR A 275 1.65 2.03 -31.60
N GLU A 276 0.44 2.21 -31.08
CA GLU A 276 -0.15 3.52 -30.88
C GLU A 276 0.40 4.15 -29.60
N CYS A 277 0.98 5.34 -29.75
CA CYS A 277 1.47 6.18 -28.66
C CYS A 277 0.72 7.52 -28.68
N LEU A 278 0.76 8.26 -27.59
CA LEU A 278 0.32 9.65 -27.55
C LEU A 278 1.53 10.55 -27.81
N ASP A 279 1.40 11.56 -28.66
CA ASP A 279 2.44 12.58 -28.84
C ASP A 279 2.38 13.67 -27.76
N GLU A 280 3.17 14.74 -27.92
CA GLU A 280 3.25 15.87 -26.99
C GLU A 280 1.92 16.61 -26.79
N THR A 281 0.99 16.48 -27.73
CA THR A 281 -0.36 17.08 -27.66
C THR A 281 -1.41 16.10 -27.15
N ASP A 282 -0.97 14.94 -26.64
CA ASP A 282 -1.81 13.81 -26.26
C ASP A 282 -2.68 13.27 -27.42
N THR A 283 -2.22 13.46 -28.67
CA THR A 283 -2.88 12.92 -29.87
C THR A 283 -2.36 11.51 -30.17
N PRO A 284 -3.24 10.52 -30.47
CA PRO A 284 -2.80 9.18 -30.85
C PRO A 284 -2.04 9.17 -32.19
N VAL A 285 -0.85 8.57 -32.20
CA VAL A 285 0.01 8.40 -33.36
C VAL A 285 0.54 6.97 -33.40
N ARG A 286 0.46 6.31 -34.56
CA ARG A 286 1.04 4.97 -34.75
C ARG A 286 2.52 5.07 -35.11
N LEU A 287 3.35 4.49 -34.26
CA LEU A 287 4.78 4.42 -34.45
C LEU A 287 5.18 3.03 -34.93
N PRO A 288 6.07 2.94 -35.93
CA PRO A 288 6.47 1.67 -36.49
C PRO A 288 7.33 0.90 -35.48
N ARG A 289 7.42 -0.43 -35.66
CA ARG A 289 8.32 -1.24 -34.83
C ARG A 289 9.77 -0.78 -34.96
N TYR A 290 10.57 -1.07 -33.95
CA TYR A 290 11.97 -0.66 -33.81
C TYR A 290 12.21 0.84 -33.66
N THR A 291 11.15 1.67 -33.54
CA THR A 291 11.30 3.04 -33.06
C THR A 291 11.99 3.01 -31.71
N GLN A 292 13.09 3.76 -31.59
CA GLN A 292 13.97 3.80 -30.42
C GLN A 292 13.52 4.91 -29.49
N PHE A 293 13.57 4.63 -28.18
CA PHE A 293 13.28 5.60 -27.14
C PHE A 293 14.25 5.50 -25.98
N THR A 294 14.35 6.59 -25.23
CA THR A 294 14.83 6.60 -23.86
C THR A 294 13.64 6.80 -22.93
N ILE A 295 13.50 5.97 -21.90
CA ILE A 295 12.46 6.17 -20.86
C ILE A 295 12.86 7.37 -20.00
N LYS A 296 12.13 8.48 -20.15
CA LYS A 296 12.36 9.71 -19.40
C LYS A 296 11.70 9.67 -18.04
N ASN A 297 10.49 9.14 -17.98
CA ASN A 297 9.71 9.13 -16.75
C ASN A 297 8.74 7.94 -16.70
N ILE A 298 8.31 7.61 -15.48
CA ILE A 298 7.32 6.57 -15.21
C ILE A 298 6.31 7.11 -14.21
N ILE A 299 5.06 7.24 -14.62
CA ILE A 299 3.99 7.85 -13.83
C ILE A 299 2.99 6.76 -13.43
N SER A 300 2.91 6.51 -12.12
CA SER A 300 1.94 5.56 -11.55
C SER A 300 0.58 6.24 -11.38
N GLN A 301 -0.49 5.46 -11.51
CA GLN A 301 -1.85 5.95 -11.36
C GLN A 301 -2.53 5.32 -10.14
N ASN A 302 -3.40 6.09 -9.48
CA ASN A 302 -4.25 5.60 -8.40
C ASN A 302 -5.12 4.44 -8.88
N ASN A 303 -5.19 3.36 -8.08
CA ASN A 303 -6.05 2.19 -8.33
C ASN A 303 -5.87 1.52 -9.70
N SER A 304 -4.70 1.65 -10.32
CA SER A 304 -4.42 1.06 -11.63
C SER A 304 -3.17 0.19 -11.60
N PRO A 305 -3.20 -1.01 -12.21
CA PRO A 305 -1.99 -1.75 -12.52
C PRO A 305 -1.17 -1.06 -13.62
N TYR A 306 -1.83 -0.24 -14.45
CA TYR A 306 -1.21 0.51 -15.52
C TYR A 306 -0.51 1.77 -15.03
N ILE A 307 0.51 2.14 -15.79
CA ILE A 307 1.35 3.31 -15.62
C ILE A 307 1.47 4.02 -16.96
N PHE A 308 1.89 5.28 -16.95
CA PHE A 308 2.34 5.96 -18.16
C PHE A 308 3.86 5.98 -18.21
N LEU A 309 4.41 5.61 -19.37
CA LEU A 309 5.81 5.83 -19.70
C LEU A 309 5.90 7.10 -20.53
N GLU A 310 6.75 8.03 -20.10
CA GLU A 310 7.16 9.17 -20.93
C GLU A 310 8.47 8.79 -21.62
N LEU A 311 8.46 8.87 -22.94
CA LEU A 311 9.50 8.37 -23.84
C LEU A 311 10.03 9.53 -24.67
N GLU A 312 11.33 9.58 -24.90
CA GLU A 312 11.96 10.51 -25.85
C GLU A 312 12.59 9.69 -26.98
N ASP A 313 12.24 10.01 -28.23
CA ASP A 313 12.84 9.35 -29.38
C ASP A 313 14.25 9.88 -29.72
N ILE A 314 14.84 9.37 -30.79
CA ILE A 314 16.19 9.77 -31.23
C ILE A 314 16.26 11.20 -31.76
N ASP A 315 15.13 11.76 -32.19
CA ASP A 315 15.00 13.11 -32.74
C ASP A 315 14.63 14.12 -31.64
N GLY A 316 14.50 13.66 -30.39
CA GLY A 316 14.16 14.47 -29.22
C GLY A 316 12.66 14.71 -29.03
N LYS A 317 11.80 14.03 -29.80
CA LYS A 317 10.34 14.15 -29.68
C LYS A 317 9.82 13.26 -28.56
N ASN A 318 8.88 13.79 -27.79
CA ASN A 318 8.32 13.08 -26.64
C ASN A 318 7.01 12.34 -26.99
N TYR A 319 6.84 11.19 -26.34
CA TYR A 319 5.65 10.37 -26.45
C TYR A 319 5.24 9.81 -25.09
N LYS A 320 3.96 9.51 -24.94
CA LYS A 320 3.42 8.79 -23.79
C LYS A 320 2.78 7.48 -24.23
N ILE A 321 2.99 6.43 -23.46
CA ILE A 321 2.33 5.14 -23.68
C ILE A 321 1.87 4.55 -22.35
N LYS A 322 0.69 3.94 -22.37
CA LYS A 322 0.16 3.21 -21.22
C LYS A 322 0.73 1.80 -21.20
N ALA A 323 1.36 1.42 -20.11
CA ALA A 323 1.99 0.10 -19.95
C ALA A 323 1.69 -0.52 -18.57
N THR A 324 1.96 -1.81 -18.41
CA THR A 324 1.95 -2.49 -17.10
C THR A 324 3.20 -3.36 -16.93
N PHE A 325 3.70 -3.42 -15.69
CA PHE A 325 4.82 -4.29 -15.27
C PHE A 325 4.37 -5.51 -14.48
N THR A 326 3.08 -5.64 -14.20
CA THR A 326 2.50 -6.77 -13.47
C THR A 326 1.54 -7.52 -14.39
N HIS A 327 1.65 -8.84 -14.43
CA HIS A 327 0.60 -9.68 -14.98
C HIS A 327 -0.64 -9.53 -14.10
N THR A 328 -1.70 -8.89 -14.60
CA THR A 328 -2.98 -8.84 -13.92
C THR A 328 -3.64 -10.20 -14.01
N SER A 329 -3.47 -11.00 -12.95
CA SER A 329 -4.13 -12.29 -12.81
C SER A 329 -5.54 -12.14 -12.23
N VAL A 330 -6.50 -11.55 -12.95
CA VAL A 330 -7.94 -11.77 -12.65
C VAL A 330 -8.88 -11.27 -13.77
N VAL A 331 -9.68 -12.21 -14.30
CA VAL A 331 -11.08 -12.12 -14.77
C VAL A 331 -11.50 -10.99 -15.72
N ASP A 332 -10.74 -10.75 -16.79
CA ASP A 332 -11.32 -10.29 -18.06
C ASP A 332 -10.60 -11.02 -19.20
N VAL A 333 -11.19 -12.13 -19.63
CA VAL A 333 -10.65 -13.08 -20.64
C VAL A 333 -10.64 -12.47 -22.07
N ILE A 334 -10.79 -11.14 -22.22
CA ILE A 334 -10.98 -10.49 -23.53
C ILE A 334 -9.88 -9.44 -23.85
N LEU A 335 -8.96 -9.12 -22.93
CA LEU A 335 -7.81 -8.25 -23.21
C LEU A 335 -6.49 -8.90 -22.80
N GLN A 336 -6.09 -9.95 -23.51
CA GLN A 336 -4.74 -10.50 -23.41
C GLN A 336 -3.70 -9.46 -23.89
N SER A 337 -3.16 -8.69 -22.94
CA SER A 337 -1.73 -8.34 -22.85
C SER A 337 -1.04 -7.44 -23.89
N ASP A 338 -1.73 -6.61 -24.67
CA ASP A 338 -1.03 -5.71 -25.62
C ASP A 338 -0.13 -4.66 -24.92
N ASN A 339 -0.47 -4.25 -23.70
CA ASN A 339 0.23 -3.18 -22.97
C ASN A 339 1.24 -3.68 -21.91
N TYR A 340 1.62 -4.96 -21.92
CA TYR A 340 2.66 -5.44 -21.01
C TYR A 340 4.03 -4.94 -21.45
N PHE A 341 4.84 -4.44 -20.52
CA PHE A 341 6.11 -3.78 -20.87
C PHE A 341 7.01 -4.64 -21.76
N THR A 342 7.13 -5.94 -21.46
CA THR A 342 8.00 -6.84 -22.24
C THR A 342 7.38 -7.30 -23.56
N VAL A 343 6.08 -7.10 -23.76
CA VAL A 343 5.41 -7.32 -25.05
C VAL A 343 5.62 -6.11 -25.94
N LEU A 344 5.45 -4.89 -25.39
CA LEU A 344 5.65 -3.63 -26.10
C LEU A 344 7.12 -3.40 -26.49
N PHE A 345 8.04 -3.59 -25.53
CA PHE A 345 9.41 -3.12 -25.65
C PHE A 345 10.46 -4.24 -25.63
N GLY A 346 11.46 -4.10 -26.49
CA GLY A 346 12.77 -4.69 -26.29
C GLY A 346 13.68 -3.73 -25.53
N ILE A 347 14.49 -4.24 -24.60
CA ILE A 347 15.47 -3.43 -23.84
C ILE A 347 16.79 -3.37 -24.63
N GLY A 348 17.39 -2.18 -24.70
CA GLY A 348 18.64 -1.90 -25.37
C GLY A 348 18.48 -1.02 -26.61
N ASN A 349 19.60 -0.58 -27.17
CA ASN A 349 19.62 0.14 -28.44
C ASN A 349 19.84 -0.85 -29.59
N LEU A 350 18.82 -1.08 -30.41
CA LEU A 350 18.89 -2.02 -31.54
C LEU A 350 19.76 -1.46 -32.66
N ARG A 351 19.72 -0.14 -32.88
CA ARG A 351 20.52 0.55 -33.92
C ARG A 351 22.02 0.44 -33.62
N ALA A 352 22.40 0.52 -32.35
CA ALA A 352 23.79 0.30 -31.93
C ALA A 352 24.31 -1.12 -32.20
N LYS A 353 23.41 -2.13 -32.29
CA LYS A 353 23.79 -3.50 -32.66
C LYS A 353 24.01 -3.67 -34.17
N TYR A 354 23.44 -2.79 -35.00
CA TYR A 354 23.54 -2.83 -36.45
C TYR A 354 23.93 -1.45 -37.02
N PRO A 355 25.15 -0.95 -36.73
CA PRO A 355 25.56 0.41 -37.06
C PRO A 355 25.69 0.66 -38.57
N ASN A 356 25.80 -0.39 -39.39
CA ASN A 356 25.98 -0.28 -40.84
C ASN A 356 24.66 -0.16 -41.61
N ILE A 357 23.50 -0.31 -40.95
CA ILE A 357 22.19 -0.19 -41.58
C ILE A 357 21.83 1.30 -41.70
N THR A 358 21.58 1.76 -42.93
CA THR A 358 21.20 3.16 -43.20
C THR A 358 19.76 3.46 -42.75
N GLU A 359 19.42 4.75 -42.54
CA GLU A 359 18.06 5.17 -42.17
C GLU A 359 16.98 4.71 -43.17
N GLU A 360 17.30 4.76 -44.46
CA GLU A 360 16.40 4.30 -45.52
C GLU A 360 16.08 2.80 -45.35
N VAL A 361 17.10 2.00 -45.04
CA VAL A 361 16.96 0.55 -44.82
C VAL A 361 16.20 0.29 -43.51
N TRP A 362 16.46 1.04 -42.44
CA TRP A 362 15.69 0.98 -41.20
C TRP A 362 14.21 1.28 -41.39
N ASN A 363 13.87 2.29 -42.19
CA ASN A 363 12.48 2.65 -42.48
C ASN A 363 11.75 1.55 -43.28
N MET A 364 12.46 0.77 -44.10
CA MET A 364 11.86 -0.41 -44.75
C MET A 364 11.71 -1.57 -43.76
N ILE A 365 12.76 -1.84 -42.95
CA ILE A 365 12.74 -2.88 -41.92
C ILE A 365 11.58 -2.66 -40.94
N SER A 366 11.37 -1.43 -40.47
CA SER A 366 10.31 -1.08 -39.52
C SER A 366 8.89 -1.30 -40.10
N ARG A 367 8.76 -1.32 -41.44
CA ARG A 367 7.51 -1.59 -42.17
C ARG A 367 7.40 -3.01 -42.72
N GLY A 368 8.36 -3.89 -42.38
CA GLY A 368 8.40 -5.27 -42.87
C GLY A 368 8.66 -5.41 -44.37
N LYS A 369 9.35 -4.43 -44.97
CA LYS A 369 9.70 -4.40 -46.40
C LYS A 369 11.16 -4.74 -46.61
N VAL A 370 11.45 -5.37 -47.74
CA VAL A 370 12.82 -5.72 -48.17
C VAL A 370 13.07 -5.23 -49.60
N ARG A 371 14.34 -4.99 -49.96
CA ARG A 371 14.78 -4.60 -51.31
C ARG A 371 16.05 -5.33 -51.73
N LYS A 372 16.26 -5.47 -53.04
CA LYS A 372 17.50 -6.00 -53.61
C LYS A 372 18.73 -5.30 -53.02
N GLY A 373 19.75 -6.08 -52.66
CA GLY A 373 20.99 -5.62 -52.04
C GLY A 373 20.97 -5.57 -50.50
N MET A 374 19.83 -5.85 -49.86
CA MET A 374 19.78 -5.99 -48.41
C MET A 374 20.55 -7.23 -47.93
N THR A 375 21.16 -7.17 -46.76
CA THR A 375 21.82 -8.33 -46.13
C THR A 375 20.80 -9.35 -45.61
N THR A 376 21.26 -10.56 -45.33
CA THR A 376 20.47 -11.58 -44.63
C THR A 376 19.97 -11.11 -43.27
N ASP A 377 20.80 -10.38 -42.50
CA ASP A 377 20.40 -9.83 -41.20
C ASP A 377 19.35 -8.72 -41.34
N GLU A 378 19.49 -7.83 -42.33
CA GLU A 378 18.47 -6.82 -42.64
C GLU A 378 17.13 -7.46 -43.04
N CYS A 379 17.17 -8.52 -43.86
CA CYS A 379 15.97 -9.26 -44.25
C CYS A 379 15.34 -10.00 -43.06
N ARG A 380 16.16 -10.57 -42.17
CA ARG A 380 15.68 -11.24 -40.94
C ARG A 380 15.06 -10.24 -39.96
N LEU A 381 15.64 -9.04 -39.81
CA LEU A 381 15.04 -7.96 -39.03
C LEU A 381 13.70 -7.52 -39.66
N ALA A 382 13.61 -7.48 -40.99
CA ALA A 382 12.40 -7.08 -41.71
C ALA A 382 11.29 -8.15 -41.73
N LEU A 383 11.62 -9.43 -41.82
CA LEU A 383 10.61 -10.47 -42.07
C LEU A 383 10.50 -11.49 -40.93
N GLY A 384 11.41 -11.43 -39.95
CA GLY A 384 11.56 -12.46 -38.94
C GLY A 384 12.31 -13.68 -39.48
N ASN A 385 12.32 -14.74 -38.67
CA ASN A 385 12.96 -15.99 -39.04
C ASN A 385 12.17 -16.68 -40.16
N PRO A 386 12.82 -17.13 -41.24
CA PRO A 386 12.16 -17.88 -42.29
C PRO A 386 11.72 -19.26 -41.77
N ILE A 387 10.68 -19.81 -42.39
CA ILE A 387 10.16 -21.16 -42.10
C ILE A 387 11.19 -22.22 -42.51
N ARG A 388 11.85 -21.98 -43.65
CA ARG A 388 12.87 -22.86 -44.20
C ARG A 388 13.97 -22.07 -44.88
N ILE A 389 15.20 -22.55 -44.74
CA ILE A 389 16.37 -22.05 -45.46
C ILE A 389 16.92 -23.19 -46.29
N HIS A 390 17.08 -22.98 -47.60
CA HIS A 390 17.77 -23.90 -48.50
C HIS A 390 19.06 -23.25 -48.99
N ILE A 391 20.20 -23.87 -48.69
CA ILE A 391 21.53 -23.39 -49.09
C ILE A 391 22.03 -24.26 -50.23
N VAL A 392 22.40 -23.64 -51.33
CA VAL A 392 22.97 -24.29 -52.52
C VAL A 392 24.46 -23.96 -52.61
N THR A 393 25.27 -24.90 -53.09
CA THR A 393 26.69 -24.71 -53.34
C THR A 393 26.92 -23.48 -54.25
N GLY A 394 27.91 -22.64 -53.93
CA GLY A 394 28.19 -21.41 -54.69
C GLY A 394 27.67 -20.11 -54.07
N GLY A 395 27.20 -20.14 -52.82
CA GLY A 395 26.83 -18.92 -52.08
C GLY A 395 25.39 -18.43 -52.33
N HIS A 396 24.55 -19.29 -52.89
CA HIS A 396 23.12 -19.05 -53.06
C HIS A 396 22.31 -19.63 -51.90
N GLU A 397 21.34 -18.86 -51.41
CA GLU A 397 20.39 -19.33 -50.39
C GLU A 397 18.98 -18.85 -50.73
N THR A 398 17.99 -19.71 -50.50
CA THR A 398 16.57 -19.40 -50.68
C THR A 398 15.89 -19.52 -49.32
N TRP A 399 15.23 -18.44 -48.90
CA TRP A 399 14.47 -18.38 -47.65
C TRP A 399 12.97 -18.41 -47.96
N SER A 400 12.25 -19.30 -47.29
CA SER A 400 10.80 -19.48 -47.47
C SER A 400 10.03 -18.88 -46.31
N TYR A 401 9.03 -18.06 -46.62
CA TYR A 401 8.02 -17.52 -45.71
C TYR A 401 6.63 -17.98 -46.17
N GLU A 402 5.59 -17.79 -45.35
CA GLU A 402 4.24 -18.31 -45.64
C GLU A 402 3.69 -17.91 -47.02
N ARG A 403 4.04 -16.72 -47.52
CA ARG A 403 3.46 -16.14 -48.75
C ARG A 403 4.48 -15.63 -49.77
N LYS A 404 5.78 -15.87 -49.55
CA LYS A 404 6.84 -15.38 -50.45
C LYS A 404 8.12 -16.20 -50.28
N THR A 405 8.96 -16.23 -51.30
CA THR A 405 10.34 -16.71 -51.17
C THR A 405 11.30 -15.60 -51.57
N ILE A 406 12.44 -15.55 -50.91
CA ILE A 406 13.49 -14.58 -51.22
C ILE A 406 14.81 -15.30 -51.43
N ASP A 407 15.54 -14.89 -52.45
CA ASP A 407 16.79 -15.52 -52.88
C ASP A 407 17.95 -14.57 -52.64
N PHE A 408 19.04 -15.08 -52.08
CA PHE A 408 20.25 -14.33 -51.84
C PHE A 408 21.42 -14.94 -52.61
N THR A 409 22.32 -14.06 -53.03
CA THR A 409 23.60 -14.38 -53.64
C THR A 409 24.69 -13.70 -52.81
N ASN A 410 25.64 -14.46 -52.27
CA ASN A 410 26.70 -13.95 -51.38
C ASN A 410 26.18 -13.13 -50.19
N LYS A 411 25.12 -13.62 -49.52
CA LYS A 411 24.45 -12.99 -48.36
C LYS A 411 23.75 -11.65 -48.66
N LYS A 412 23.50 -11.36 -49.93
CA LYS A 412 22.80 -10.16 -50.39
C LYS A 412 21.54 -10.55 -51.16
N LEU A 413 20.42 -9.92 -50.83
CA LEU A 413 19.13 -10.20 -51.43
C LEU A 413 19.19 -9.91 -52.93
N ASP A 414 18.91 -10.90 -53.75
CA ASP A 414 19.02 -10.83 -55.22
C ASP A 414 17.65 -10.81 -55.89
N HIS A 415 16.72 -11.65 -55.42
CA HIS A 415 15.38 -11.80 -55.97
C HIS A 415 14.30 -11.96 -54.88
N ILE A 416 13.09 -11.48 -55.17
CA ILE A 416 11.90 -11.59 -54.31
C ILE A 416 10.80 -12.20 -55.18
N ASN A 417 10.35 -13.40 -54.84
CA ASN A 417 9.30 -14.15 -55.55
C ASN A 417 7.95 -14.06 -54.85
#